data_AF-A0A958TMA1-F1
#
_entry.id   AF-A0A958TMA1-F1
#
_cell.length_a   1.000
_cell.length_b   1.000
_cell.length_c   1.000
_cell.angle_alpha   90.00
_cell.angle_beta   90.00
_cell.angle_gamma   90.00
#
_symmetry.space_group_name_H-M   'P 1'
#
loop_
_entity.id
_entity.type
_entity.pdbx_description
1 polymer ?
#
loop_
_entity_poly.entity_id
_entity_poly.type
_entity_poly.pdbx_seq_one_letter_code
_entity_poly.pdbx_strand_id
1 'polypeptide(L)'
;IKSDVDKTYYKIIDKHEIPYYRVSYVYLDGTKKTNEEIDDIRQRIIKKYNEGFQFKDLAKMYSMDENANRGGDLGWFTHGDMVPEFEEAVVNAPNSVGDIFTVDILERHWHYVVLKTHDTKLIEEIKVLKVTETIN
;
A
#
# COMPACT_ATOMS: atom_id res chain seq x y z
N ILE A 1 47.51 3.81 19.05
CA ILE A 1 46.07 3.72 18.76
C ILE A 1 45.80 2.26 18.41
N LYS A 2 45.24 1.46 19.32
CA LYS A 2 44.68 0.15 18.94
C LYS A 2 43.31 0.46 18.34
N SER A 3 43.11 0.13 17.07
CA SER A 3 41.79 0.18 16.46
C SER A 3 41.17 -1.19 16.66
N ASP A 4 40.18 -1.28 17.54
CA ASP A 4 39.38 -2.50 17.65
C ASP A 4 38.59 -2.65 16.34
N VAL A 5 38.75 -3.79 15.67
CA VAL A 5 38.06 -4.10 14.41
C VAL A 5 37.01 -5.16 14.70
N ASP A 6 35.74 -4.84 14.48
CA ASP A 6 34.66 -5.82 14.60
C ASP A 6 34.46 -6.58 13.28
N LYS A 7 34.38 -7.92 13.36
CA LYS A 7 33.84 -8.76 12.28
C LYS A 7 32.37 -9.06 12.56
N THR A 8 31.53 -8.93 11.54
CA THR A 8 30.11 -9.30 11.61
C THR A 8 29.81 -10.40 10.61
N TYR A 9 29.18 -11.47 11.07
CA TYR A 9 28.67 -12.57 10.25
C TYR A 9 27.13 -12.56 10.26
N TYR A 10 26.54 -12.87 9.12
CA TYR A 10 25.10 -13.10 8.98
C TYR A 10 24.88 -14.55 8.56
N LYS A 11 24.20 -15.33 9.40
CA LYS A 11 23.74 -16.67 9.04
C LYS A 11 22.27 -16.61 8.66
N ILE A 12 21.95 -16.91 7.40
CA ILE A 12 20.56 -17.07 6.97
C ILE A 12 20.00 -18.30 7.70
N ILE A 13 18.94 -18.09 8.48
CA ILE A 13 18.23 -19.13 9.22
C ILE A 13 16.90 -19.48 8.56
N ASP A 14 16.37 -18.59 7.73
CA ASP A 14 15.13 -18.82 7.01
C ASP A 14 15.08 -17.97 5.74
N LYS A 15 14.39 -18.46 4.71
CA LYS A 15 14.25 -17.81 3.40
C LYS A 15 12.92 -18.19 2.76
N HIS A 16 12.10 -17.19 2.46
CA HIS A 16 10.80 -17.37 1.80
C HIS A 16 10.55 -16.29 0.75
N GLU A 17 9.83 -16.65 -0.31
CA GLU A 17 9.30 -15.68 -1.27
C GLU A 17 7.90 -15.26 -0.83
N ILE A 18 7.73 -13.96 -0.62
CA ILE A 18 6.49 -13.37 -0.14
C ILE A 18 5.90 -12.48 -1.24
N PRO A 19 4.59 -12.58 -1.55
CA PRO A 19 3.95 -11.68 -2.49
C PRO A 19 3.76 -10.30 -1.87
N TYR A 20 4.24 -9.29 -2.57
CA TYR A 20 4.05 -7.89 -2.27
C TYR A 20 3.18 -7.22 -3.32
N TYR A 21 2.32 -6.33 -2.85
CA TYR A 21 1.36 -5.57 -3.64
C TYR A 21 1.65 -4.09 -3.46
N ARG A 22 1.31 -3.28 -4.47
CA ARG A 22 1.40 -1.83 -4.37
C ARG A 22 0.28 -1.19 -5.15
N VAL A 23 -0.45 -0.33 -4.46
CA VAL A 23 -1.59 0.43 -4.99
C VAL A 23 -1.49 1.88 -4.56
N SER A 24 -2.24 2.72 -5.25
CA SER A 24 -2.58 4.04 -4.73
C SER A 24 -4.06 4.08 -4.36
N TYR A 25 -4.42 4.82 -3.33
CA TYR A 25 -5.82 4.96 -2.93
C TYR A 25 -6.20 6.39 -2.57
N VAL A 26 -7.50 6.66 -2.67
CA VAL A 26 -8.18 7.79 -2.06
C VAL A 26 -9.07 7.22 -0.95
N TYR A 27 -8.89 7.68 0.28
CA TYR A 27 -9.74 7.31 1.41
C TYR A 27 -10.80 8.38 1.67
N LEU A 28 -12.03 7.94 1.91
CA LEU A 28 -13.19 8.77 2.24
C LEU A 28 -13.82 8.22 3.53
N ASP A 29 -13.98 9.11 4.50
CA ASP A 29 -14.46 8.79 5.84
C ASP A 29 -16.00 8.93 5.91
N GLY A 30 -16.69 7.79 5.94
CA GLY A 30 -18.16 7.70 6.03
C GLY A 30 -18.74 8.18 7.36
N THR A 31 -17.90 8.45 8.37
CA THR A 31 -18.36 9.14 9.59
C THR A 31 -18.44 10.65 9.41
N LYS A 32 -17.78 11.20 8.38
CA LYS A 32 -17.73 12.64 8.07
C LYS A 32 -18.51 13.05 6.83
N LYS A 33 -18.90 12.08 6.00
CA LYS A 33 -19.63 12.30 4.74
C LYS A 33 -20.78 11.30 4.60
N THR A 34 -21.86 11.72 3.95
CA THR A 34 -22.94 10.78 3.60
C THR A 34 -22.52 9.85 2.47
N ASN A 35 -23.22 8.74 2.33
CA ASN A 35 -22.98 7.80 1.22
C ASN A 35 -23.16 8.49 -0.14
N GLU A 36 -24.16 9.37 -0.27
CA GLU A 36 -24.38 10.14 -1.51
C GLU A 36 -23.19 11.05 -1.82
N GLU A 37 -22.65 11.77 -0.84
CA GLU A 37 -21.46 12.61 -1.04
C GLU A 37 -20.24 11.76 -1.44
N ILE A 38 -20.08 10.59 -0.83
CA ILE A 38 -18.98 9.67 -1.11
C ILE A 38 -19.09 9.16 -2.54
N ASP A 39 -20.27 8.72 -2.97
CA ASP A 39 -20.52 8.23 -4.32
C ASP A 39 -20.27 9.31 -5.37
N ASP A 40 -20.71 10.55 -5.11
CA ASP A 40 -20.42 11.70 -5.98
C ASP A 40 -18.92 11.96 -6.12
N ILE A 41 -18.16 11.88 -5.01
CA ILE A 41 -16.71 12.07 -5.03
C ILE A 41 -16.04 10.93 -5.80
N ARG A 42 -16.44 9.67 -5.57
CA ARG A 42 -15.91 8.49 -6.27
C ARG A 42 -16.12 8.58 -7.78
N GLN A 43 -17.35 8.87 -8.21
CA GLN A 43 -17.67 9.03 -9.63
C GLN A 43 -16.84 10.14 -10.26
N ARG A 44 -16.63 11.25 -9.55
CA ARG A 44 -15.79 12.35 -10.02
C ARG A 44 -14.33 11.96 -10.17
N ILE A 45 -13.77 11.21 -9.21
CA ILE A 45 -12.39 10.71 -9.28
C ILE A 45 -12.23 9.78 -10.49
N ILE A 46 -13.12 8.79 -10.62
CA ILE A 46 -13.06 7.80 -11.72
C ILE A 46 -13.20 8.49 -13.07
N LYS A 47 -14.17 9.41 -13.20
CA LYS A 47 -14.37 10.18 -14.42
C LYS A 47 -13.12 10.98 -14.80
N LYS A 48 -12.56 11.74 -13.87
CA LYS A 48 -11.35 12.53 -14.12
C LYS A 48 -10.15 11.64 -14.45
N TYR A 49 -9.98 10.53 -13.76
CA TYR A 49 -8.91 9.59 -14.08
C TYR A 49 -9.02 9.08 -15.53
N ASN A 50 -10.23 8.71 -15.96
CA ASN A 50 -10.50 8.28 -17.33
C ASN A 50 -10.35 9.40 -18.38
N GLU A 51 -10.50 10.66 -17.98
CA GLU A 51 -10.19 11.85 -18.81
C GLU A 51 -8.67 12.12 -18.90
N GLY A 52 -7.82 11.34 -18.23
CA GLY A 52 -6.37 11.42 -18.29
C GLY A 52 -5.73 12.23 -17.14
N PHE A 53 -6.51 12.64 -16.14
CA PHE A 53 -5.95 13.28 -14.95
C PHE A 53 -5.12 12.29 -14.14
N GLN A 54 -4.00 12.77 -13.59
CA GLN A 54 -3.11 11.94 -12.78
C GLN A 54 -3.77 11.58 -11.45
N PHE A 55 -3.81 10.28 -11.12
CA PHE A 55 -4.40 9.81 -9.87
C PHE A 55 -3.78 10.45 -8.63
N LYS A 56 -2.47 10.73 -8.66
CA LYS A 56 -1.77 11.39 -7.55
C LYS A 56 -2.33 12.75 -7.19
N ASP A 57 -2.82 13.51 -8.18
CA ASP A 57 -3.37 14.83 -7.98
C ASP A 57 -4.82 14.75 -7.48
N LEU A 58 -5.56 13.74 -7.94
CA LEU A 58 -6.88 13.39 -7.41
C LEU A 58 -6.79 12.95 -5.95
N ALA A 59 -5.82 12.12 -5.59
CA ALA A 59 -5.60 11.67 -4.22
C ALA A 59 -5.23 12.82 -3.28
N LYS A 60 -4.35 13.73 -3.70
CA LYS A 60 -4.05 14.97 -2.95
C LYS A 60 -5.28 15.83 -2.70
N MET A 61 -6.22 15.85 -3.63
CA MET A 61 -7.41 16.69 -3.58
C MET A 61 -8.53 16.09 -2.74
N TYR A 62 -8.72 14.77 -2.80
CA TYR A 62 -9.92 14.12 -2.27
C TYR A 62 -9.66 13.16 -1.10
N SER A 63 -8.43 12.68 -0.91
CA SER A 63 -8.16 11.69 0.14
C SER A 63 -8.18 12.35 1.51
N MET A 64 -8.86 11.72 2.46
CA MET A 64 -8.96 12.14 3.86
C MET A 64 -7.92 11.48 4.76
N ASP A 65 -7.01 10.72 4.17
CA ASP A 65 -5.90 10.06 4.86
C ASP A 65 -4.56 10.73 4.52
N GLU A 66 -3.55 10.53 5.36
CA GLU A 66 -2.22 11.12 5.24
C GLU A 66 -1.50 10.70 3.96
N ASN A 67 -1.92 9.58 3.35
CA ASN A 67 -1.44 9.14 2.05
C ASN A 67 -1.63 10.19 0.94
N ALA A 68 -2.56 11.15 1.10
CA ALA A 68 -2.76 12.29 0.21
C ALA A 68 -1.44 13.02 -0.05
N ASN A 69 -0.60 13.18 0.98
CA ASN A 69 0.69 13.86 0.89
C ASN A 69 1.67 13.16 -0.06
N ARG A 70 1.51 11.84 -0.21
CA ARG A 70 2.29 10.98 -1.11
C ARG A 70 1.56 10.70 -2.44
N GLY A 71 0.52 11.46 -2.77
CA GLY A 71 -0.26 11.26 -3.98
C GLY A 71 -1.05 9.95 -3.97
N GLY A 72 -1.48 9.52 -2.78
CA GLY A 72 -2.27 8.30 -2.62
C GLY A 72 -1.45 7.01 -2.54
N ASP A 73 -0.13 7.05 -2.72
CA ASP A 73 0.71 5.85 -2.70
C ASP A 73 0.74 5.21 -1.30
N LEU A 74 0.30 3.94 -1.24
CA LEU A 74 0.38 3.13 -0.03
C LEU A 74 1.81 2.64 0.22
N GLY A 75 2.59 2.47 -0.84
CA GLY A 75 3.85 1.72 -0.81
C GLY A 75 3.63 0.23 -1.03
N TRP A 76 4.72 -0.53 -0.92
CA TRP A 76 4.68 -1.99 -0.98
C TRP A 76 4.15 -2.53 0.34
N PHE A 77 3.18 -3.44 0.27
CA PHE A 77 2.60 -4.11 1.42
C PHE A 77 2.42 -5.60 1.12
N THR A 78 2.38 -6.41 2.17
CA THR A 78 2.13 -7.86 2.11
C THR A 78 1.03 -8.25 3.10
N HIS A 79 0.81 -9.56 3.23
CA HIS A 79 -0.20 -10.11 4.10
C HIS A 79 -0.04 -9.64 5.55
N GLY A 80 -1.10 -9.05 6.10
CA GLY A 80 -1.16 -8.56 7.47
C GLY A 80 -0.69 -7.10 7.67
N ASP A 81 -0.22 -6.43 6.62
CA ASP A 81 0.13 -5.00 6.69
C ASP A 81 -1.12 -4.10 6.64
N MET A 82 -2.20 -4.59 6.03
CA MET A 82 -3.47 -3.87 5.87
C MET A 82 -4.60 -4.58 6.60
N VAL A 83 -5.73 -3.89 6.77
CA VAL A 83 -6.94 -4.54 7.29
C VAL A 83 -7.40 -5.64 6.33
N PRO A 84 -7.80 -6.83 6.84
CA PRO A 84 -8.05 -8.00 6.00
C PRO A 84 -9.00 -7.75 4.83
N GLU A 85 -10.04 -6.95 5.05
CA GLU A 85 -11.05 -6.65 4.04
C GLU A 85 -10.49 -5.80 2.88
N PHE A 86 -9.61 -4.84 3.19
CA PHE A 86 -8.93 -4.04 2.17
C PHE A 86 -7.94 -4.89 1.39
N GLU A 87 -7.14 -5.68 2.12
CA GLU A 87 -6.13 -6.55 1.53
C GLU A 87 -6.78 -7.54 0.57
N GLU A 88 -7.80 -8.25 1.02
CA GLU A 88 -8.52 -9.24 0.22
C GLU A 88 -9.10 -8.60 -1.06
N ALA A 89 -9.68 -7.40 -0.94
CA ALA A 89 -10.22 -6.68 -2.08
C ALA A 89 -9.13 -6.31 -3.11
N VAL A 90 -7.92 -5.95 -2.68
CA VAL A 90 -6.81 -5.63 -3.59
C VAL A 90 -6.21 -6.89 -4.20
N VAL A 91 -6.04 -7.95 -3.41
CA VAL A 91 -5.40 -9.20 -3.83
C VAL A 91 -6.28 -9.97 -4.81
N ASN A 92 -7.59 -10.06 -4.54
CA ASN A 92 -8.53 -10.85 -5.34
C ASN A 92 -9.11 -10.08 -6.53
N ALA A 93 -8.86 -8.78 -6.63
CA ALA A 93 -9.35 -7.99 -7.75
C ALA A 93 -8.74 -8.48 -9.08
N PRO A 94 -9.56 -8.85 -10.09
CA PRO A 94 -9.08 -9.29 -11.41
C PRO A 94 -8.64 -8.10 -12.28
N ASN A 95 -7.89 -7.18 -11.69
CA ASN A 95 -7.51 -5.89 -12.25
C ASN A 95 -6.08 -5.93 -12.80
N SER A 96 -5.85 -5.22 -13.90
CA SER A 96 -4.56 -4.95 -14.50
C SER A 96 -3.96 -3.65 -13.95
N VAL A 97 -2.65 -3.46 -14.13
CA VAL A 97 -2.02 -2.17 -13.82
C VAL A 97 -2.69 -1.05 -14.62
N GLY A 98 -3.08 0.02 -13.94
CA GLY A 98 -3.85 1.13 -14.50
C GLY A 98 -5.34 1.07 -14.19
N ASP A 99 -5.86 -0.08 -13.74
CA ASP A 99 -7.28 -0.20 -13.43
C ASP A 99 -7.63 0.51 -12.11
N ILE A 100 -8.78 1.17 -12.14
CA ILE A 100 -9.36 1.90 -11.00
C ILE A 100 -10.65 1.20 -10.54
N PHE A 101 -10.80 1.03 -9.23
CA PHE A 101 -11.94 0.33 -8.63
C PHE A 101 -12.25 0.89 -7.24
N THR A 102 -13.36 0.46 -6.64
CA THR A 102 -13.79 0.90 -5.31
C THR A 102 -13.76 -0.25 -4.31
N VAL A 103 -13.44 0.06 -3.05
CA VAL A 103 -13.45 -0.89 -1.93
C VAL A 103 -14.20 -0.25 -0.78
N ASP A 104 -15.06 -1.01 -0.12
CA ASP A 104 -15.88 -0.57 1.02
C ASP A 104 -15.66 -1.48 2.23
N ILE A 105 -15.42 -0.89 3.38
CA ILE A 105 -15.36 -1.58 4.67
C ILE A 105 -16.43 -0.96 5.56
N LEU A 106 -17.65 -1.46 5.38
CA LEU A 106 -18.86 -0.86 5.92
C LEU A 106 -18.87 -0.84 7.45
N GLU A 107 -18.32 -1.86 8.10
CA GLU A 107 -18.22 -1.93 9.57
C GLU A 107 -17.39 -0.78 10.17
N ARG A 108 -16.46 -0.22 9.38
CA ARG A 108 -15.59 0.89 9.78
C ARG A 108 -16.00 2.23 9.16
N HIS A 109 -17.05 2.24 8.33
CA HIS A 109 -17.43 3.38 7.49
C HIS A 109 -16.28 3.87 6.60
N TRP A 110 -15.44 2.94 6.11
CA TRP A 110 -14.29 3.28 5.27
C TRP A 110 -14.59 3.03 3.81
N HIS A 111 -14.32 4.03 2.99
CA HIS A 111 -14.63 4.01 1.57
C HIS A 111 -13.38 4.39 0.77
N TYR A 112 -13.00 3.55 -0.18
CA TYR A 112 -11.81 3.73 -0.99
C TYR A 112 -12.12 3.85 -2.48
N VAL A 113 -11.29 4.62 -3.19
CA VAL A 113 -11.03 4.46 -4.62
C VAL A 113 -9.59 4.00 -4.77
N VAL A 114 -9.35 2.88 -5.41
CA VAL A 114 -8.04 2.24 -5.52
C VAL A 114 -7.61 2.20 -6.98
N LEU A 115 -6.36 2.57 -7.23
CA LEU A 115 -5.66 2.40 -8.50
C LEU A 115 -4.62 1.30 -8.33
N LYS A 116 -4.68 0.27 -9.18
CA LYS A 116 -3.60 -0.72 -9.26
C LYS A 116 -2.41 -0.12 -9.99
N THR A 117 -1.31 0.10 -9.28
CA THR A 117 -0.13 0.78 -9.85
C THR A 117 0.98 -0.18 -10.27
N HIS A 118 1.03 -1.38 -9.68
CA HIS A 118 2.05 -2.37 -9.96
C HIS A 118 1.47 -3.78 -10.00
N ASP A 119 2.11 -4.65 -10.77
CA ASP A 119 1.90 -6.09 -10.67
C ASP A 119 2.44 -6.63 -9.34
N THR A 120 1.90 -7.77 -8.93
CA THR A 120 2.37 -8.49 -7.74
C THR A 120 3.84 -8.84 -7.92
N LYS A 121 4.64 -8.53 -6.90
CA LYS A 121 6.07 -8.80 -6.88
C LYS A 121 6.37 -9.83 -5.80
N LEU A 122 7.01 -10.94 -6.18
CA LEU A 122 7.60 -11.84 -5.19
C LEU A 122 8.89 -11.21 -4.68
N ILE A 123 8.97 -10.99 -3.38
CA ILE A 123 10.15 -10.49 -2.69
C ILE A 123 10.69 -11.61 -1.80
N GLU A 124 11.98 -11.88 -1.95
CA GLU A 124 12.69 -12.82 -1.09
C GLU A 124 12.98 -12.17 0.26
N GLU A 125 12.39 -12.71 1.31
CA GLU A 125 12.71 -12.34 2.68
C GLU A 125 13.61 -13.39 3.31
N ILE A 126 14.69 -12.89 3.91
CA ILE A 126 15.63 -13.72 4.67
C ILE A 126 15.62 -13.33 6.13
N LYS A 127 15.50 -14.33 7.00
CA LYS A 127 15.75 -14.16 8.43
C LYS A 127 17.20 -14.52 8.69
N VAL A 128 17.94 -13.63 9.33
CA VAL A 128 19.37 -13.82 9.61
C VAL A 128 19.66 -13.77 11.11
N LEU A 129 20.60 -14.60 11.56
CA LEU A 129 21.30 -14.41 12.83
C LEU A 129 22.52 -13.52 12.58
N LYS A 130 22.58 -12.37 13.24
CA LYS A 130 23.75 -11.48 13.24
C LYS A 130 24.66 -11.87 14.40
N VAL A 131 25.92 -12.17 14.11
CA VAL A 131 26.98 -12.44 15.11
C VAL A 131 28.08 -11.41 14.91
N THR A 132 28.50 -10.74 15.99
CA THR A 132 29.57 -9.74 15.94
C THR A 132 30.69 -10.16 16.90
N GLU A 133 31.92 -10.15 16.40
CA GLU A 133 33.13 -10.53 17.13
C GLU A 133 34.15 -9.38 17.06
N THR A 134 34.59 -8.89 18.20
CA THR A 134 35.65 -7.87 18.28
C THR A 134 37.01 -8.54 18.17
N ILE A 135 37.85 -8.05 17.25
CA ILE A 135 39.22 -8.54 17.06
C ILE A 135 40.18 -7.54 17.68
N ASN A 136 40.92 -8.03 18.69
CA ASN A 136 41.97 -7.32 19.41
C ASN A 136 43.36 -7.49 18.79
#